data_AF-A0A4Y2MAK5-F1
#
_entry.id   AF-A0A4Y2MAK5-F1
#
_cell.length_a   1.000
_cell.length_b   1.000
_cell.length_c   1.000
_cell.angle_alpha   90.00
_cell.angle_beta   90.00
_cell.angle_gamma   90.00
#
_symmetry.space_group_name_H-M   'P 1'
#
loop_
_entity.id
_entity.type
_entity.pdbx_description
1 polymer ?
#
loop_
_entity_poly.entity_id
_entity_poly.type
_entity_poly.pdbx_seq_one_letter_code
_entity_poly.pdbx_strand_id
1 'polypeptide(L)'
;MRSHPDFSEILYPLYQTYVKDVMELESQNNELEVEVERYRGRNIVNQCYKCNWYHHKAGECESKARCLKSAGLHETNKCNITDRIPNPKCINCGEAGHVASFRGCRAFPKPSFTQQNMLNNLNSQQRTLNTNANRVRDNFSYSRALNPHPQQEMVPRNPSIENSQPVDIPTNTFKDMVEGLAELKKLMQEFPNLFSALKELKSATSSADKLSILMKAFDNSGTSVSG
;
A
#
# COMPACT_ATOMS: atom_id res chain seq x y z
N MET A 1 8.50 -11.14 -1.15
CA MET A 1 7.85 -12.15 -0.28
C MET A 1 8.93 -12.81 0.57
N ARG A 2 9.17 -12.32 1.79
CA ARG A 2 9.93 -13.10 2.78
C ARG A 2 8.89 -13.82 3.61
N SER A 3 8.82 -15.14 3.43
CA SER A 3 8.03 -16.03 4.27
C SER A 3 8.43 -15.83 5.73
N HIS A 4 7.46 -15.52 6.59
CA HIS A 4 7.67 -15.54 8.03
C HIS A 4 8.07 -16.98 8.43
N PRO A 5 9.20 -17.19 9.14
CA PRO A 5 9.75 -18.52 9.43
C PRO A 5 8.83 -19.41 10.29
N ASP A 6 7.87 -18.80 10.99
CA ASP A 6 6.94 -19.47 11.89
C ASP A 6 5.85 -20.29 11.15
N PHE A 7 5.60 -19.99 9.87
CA PHE A 7 4.58 -20.71 9.09
C PHE A 7 5.08 -22.06 8.55
N SER A 8 6.39 -22.18 8.28
CA SER A 8 6.95 -23.38 7.65
C SER A 8 7.28 -24.49 8.65
N GLU A 9 7.73 -24.16 9.86
CA GLU A 9 8.26 -25.18 10.78
C GLU A 9 7.19 -25.84 11.66
N ILE A 10 6.14 -25.09 12.07
CA ILE A 10 5.14 -25.59 13.03
C ILE A 10 3.74 -25.68 12.40
N LEU A 11 3.35 -24.69 11.59
CA LEU A 11 2.00 -24.61 11.05
C LEU A 11 1.78 -25.53 9.84
N TYR A 12 2.82 -25.78 9.03
CA TYR A 12 2.72 -26.65 7.86
C TYR A 12 2.52 -28.14 8.21
N PRO A 13 3.25 -28.72 9.19
CA PRO A 13 2.99 -30.08 9.65
C PRO A 13 1.59 -30.24 10.27
N LEU A 14 1.14 -29.26 11.09
CA LEU A 14 -0.21 -29.28 11.69
C LEU A 14 -1.32 -29.17 10.64
N TYR A 15 -1.10 -28.39 9.58
CA TYR A 15 -2.01 -28.32 8.45
C TYR A 15 -2.10 -29.66 7.71
N GLN A 16 -0.98 -30.36 7.52
CA GLN A 16 -0.96 -31.68 6.88
C GLN A 16 -1.66 -32.75 7.71
N THR A 17 -1.49 -32.74 9.04
CA THR A 17 -2.22 -33.66 9.93
C THR A 17 -3.72 -33.36 9.90
N TYR A 18 -4.13 -32.09 9.97
CA TYR A 18 -5.54 -31.71 9.88
C TYR A 18 -6.20 -32.16 8.57
N VAL A 19 -5.54 -31.94 7.42
CA VAL A 19 -6.06 -32.39 6.12
C VAL A 19 -6.20 -33.92 6.08
N LYS A 20 -5.24 -34.64 6.67
CA LYS A 20 -5.28 -36.10 6.74
C LYS A 20 -6.44 -36.60 7.61
N ASP A 21 -6.65 -35.99 8.78
CA ASP A 21 -7.74 -36.34 9.70
C ASP A 21 -9.11 -36.06 9.07
N VAL A 22 -9.25 -34.96 8.32
CA VAL A 22 -10.48 -34.63 7.58
C VAL A 22 -10.77 -35.67 6.48
N MET A 23 -9.77 -36.07 5.70
CA MET A 23 -9.93 -37.09 4.66
C MET A 23 -10.22 -38.49 5.26
N GLU A 24 -9.69 -38.79 6.45
CA GLU A 24 -9.97 -40.03 7.16
C GLU A 24 -11.42 -40.07 7.68
N LEU A 25 -11.93 -38.93 8.18
CA LEU A 25 -13.35 -38.78 8.54
C LEU A 25 -14.29 -38.91 7.33
N GLU A 26 -13.91 -38.40 6.16
CA GLU A 26 -14.64 -38.60 4.90
C GLU A 26 -14.71 -40.08 4.51
N SER A 27 -13.63 -40.83 4.71
CA SER A 27 -13.58 -42.26 4.38
C SER A 27 -14.44 -43.16 5.28
N GLN A 28 -14.74 -42.70 6.50
CA GLN A 28 -15.50 -43.46 7.50
C GLN A 28 -17.00 -43.16 7.48
N ASN A 29 -17.43 -42.05 6.85
CA ASN A 29 -18.83 -41.64 6.79
C ASN A 29 -19.35 -41.61 5.34
N ASN A 30 -19.84 -42.76 4.85
CA ASN A 30 -20.43 -42.88 3.50
C ASN A 30 -21.76 -42.11 3.30
N GLU A 31 -22.27 -41.43 4.33
CA GLU A 31 -23.56 -40.72 4.31
C GLU A 31 -23.43 -39.19 4.36
N LEU A 32 -22.21 -38.64 4.53
CA LEU A 32 -21.99 -37.18 4.65
C LEU A 32 -20.98 -36.69 3.60
N GLU A 33 -21.45 -35.85 2.69
CA GLU A 33 -20.60 -35.12 1.75
C GLU A 33 -19.99 -33.91 2.46
N VAL A 34 -18.65 -33.88 2.60
CA VAL A 34 -17.91 -32.79 3.25
C VAL A 34 -17.21 -31.96 2.18
N GLU A 35 -17.43 -30.65 2.17
CA GLU A 35 -16.71 -29.70 1.29
C GLU A 35 -15.74 -28.86 2.13
N VAL A 36 -14.43 -29.02 1.87
CA VAL A 36 -13.38 -28.24 2.55
C VAL A 36 -13.11 -26.95 1.77
N GLU A 37 -13.72 -25.85 2.20
CA GLU A 37 -13.42 -24.53 1.66
C GLU A 37 -12.19 -23.89 2.30
N ARG A 38 -11.41 -23.14 1.51
CA ARG A 38 -10.33 -22.31 2.05
C ARG A 38 -10.90 -21.17 2.89
N TYR A 39 -10.36 -20.98 4.10
CA TYR A 39 -10.71 -19.84 4.95
C TYR A 39 -10.48 -18.52 4.21
N ARG A 40 -11.57 -17.82 3.88
CA ARG A 40 -11.53 -16.45 3.39
C ARG A 40 -11.59 -15.50 4.58
N GLY A 41 -10.44 -14.92 4.92
CA GLY A 41 -10.35 -13.91 5.96
C GLY A 41 -11.29 -12.73 5.68
N ARG A 42 -11.86 -12.15 6.73
CA ARG A 42 -12.64 -10.92 6.61
C ARG A 42 -11.72 -9.80 6.13
N ASN A 43 -12.11 -9.06 5.10
CA ASN A 43 -11.38 -7.88 4.65
C ASN A 43 -11.65 -6.70 5.60
N ILE A 44 -11.08 -6.80 6.80
CA ILE A 44 -11.18 -5.78 7.85
C ILE A 44 -9.97 -4.86 7.70
N VAL A 45 -10.22 -3.55 7.64
CA VAL A 45 -9.17 -2.54 7.75
C VAL A 45 -8.44 -2.74 9.08
N ASN A 46 -7.19 -3.19 8.99
CA ASN A 46 -6.32 -3.39 10.13
C ASN A 46 -5.76 -2.05 10.60
N GLN A 47 -5.82 -1.81 11.90
CA GLN A 47 -5.17 -0.68 12.56
C GLN A 47 -3.88 -1.17 13.21
N CYS A 48 -2.77 -0.48 12.95
CA CYS A 48 -1.47 -0.79 13.51
C CYS A 48 -1.41 -0.38 14.99
N TYR A 49 -1.10 -1.32 15.89
CA TYR A 49 -1.02 -1.03 17.33
C TYR A 49 0.12 -0.08 17.72
N LYS A 50 1.17 0.04 16.89
CA LYS A 50 2.32 0.93 17.15
C LYS A 50 1.99 2.38 16.82
N CYS A 51 1.56 2.66 15.59
CA CYS A 51 1.37 4.03 15.08
C CYS A 51 -0.09 4.43 14.88
N ASN A 52 -1.05 3.53 15.09
CA ASN A 52 -2.50 3.73 14.96
C ASN A 52 -3.01 4.18 13.57
N TRP A 53 -2.15 4.11 12.55
CA TRP A 53 -2.52 4.16 11.14
C TRP A 53 -3.09 2.82 10.65
N TYR A 54 -3.57 2.80 9.41
CA TYR A 54 -4.25 1.65 8.82
C TYR A 54 -3.37 0.91 7.80
N HIS A 55 -3.81 -0.30 7.40
CA HIS A 55 -3.24 -1.09 6.29
C HIS A 55 -1.85 -1.71 6.50
N HIS A 56 -1.37 -1.81 7.75
CA HIS A 56 -0.14 -2.55 8.06
C HIS A 56 -0.13 -3.11 9.49
N LYS A 57 0.76 -4.07 9.76
CA LYS A 57 0.93 -4.71 11.07
C LYS A 57 1.99 -3.99 11.88
N ALA A 58 1.93 -4.12 13.21
CA ALA A 58 2.89 -3.49 14.12
C ALA A 58 4.33 -4.02 13.93
N GLY A 59 4.51 -5.31 13.63
CA GLY A 59 5.82 -5.91 13.40
C GLY A 59 6.57 -5.39 12.17
N GLU A 60 5.82 -4.88 11.19
CA GLU A 60 6.35 -4.29 9.94
C GLU A 60 6.30 -2.75 9.99
N CYS A 61 5.98 -2.17 11.14
CA CYS A 61 5.77 -0.73 11.27
C CYS A 61 7.07 -0.01 11.62
N GLU A 62 7.61 0.75 10.67
CA GLU A 62 8.78 1.61 10.88
C GLU A 62 8.41 3.02 11.41
N SER A 63 7.12 3.34 11.44
CA SER A 63 6.65 4.65 11.94
C SER A 63 6.89 4.83 13.44
N LYS A 64 7.02 6.10 13.88
CA LYS A 64 7.03 6.46 15.30
C LYS A 64 5.73 6.03 15.98
N ALA A 65 5.83 5.60 17.23
CA ALA A 65 4.66 5.22 18.01
C ALA A 65 3.75 6.43 18.25
N ARG A 66 2.43 6.20 18.25
CA ARG A 66 1.43 7.24 18.50
C ARG A 66 0.37 6.68 19.43
N CYS A 67 0.15 7.33 20.57
CA CYS A 67 -0.81 6.86 21.56
C CYS A 67 -2.24 7.23 21.18
N LEU A 68 -3.17 6.28 21.24
CA LEU A 68 -4.59 6.51 20.94
C LEU A 68 -5.29 7.41 21.98
N LYS A 69 -4.79 7.43 23.22
CA LYS A 69 -5.37 8.19 24.34
C LYS A 69 -4.89 9.63 24.36
N SER A 70 -3.57 9.84 24.27
CA SER A 70 -2.93 11.13 24.49
C SER A 70 -2.30 11.76 23.25
N ALA A 71 -2.29 11.06 22.11
CA ALA A 71 -1.53 11.45 20.91
C ALA A 71 -0.01 11.55 21.10
N GLY A 72 0.53 11.08 22.24
CA GLY A 72 1.97 11.13 22.55
C GLY A 72 2.81 10.11 21.78
N LEU A 73 4.13 10.29 21.82
CA LEU A 73 5.14 9.45 21.15
C LEU A 73 5.44 8.12 21.90
N HIS A 74 4.40 7.37 22.21
CA HIS A 74 4.47 6.06 22.86
C HIS A 74 3.33 5.17 22.37
N GLU A 75 3.47 3.86 22.54
CA GLU A 75 2.39 2.91 22.27
C GLU A 75 1.26 3.06 23.30
N THR A 76 0.01 2.82 22.90
CA THR A 76 -1.18 3.00 23.76
C THR A 76 -1.12 2.20 25.06
N ASN A 77 -0.49 1.02 25.05
CA ASN A 77 -0.28 0.16 26.22
C ASN A 77 0.71 0.74 27.26
N LYS A 78 1.60 1.64 26.83
CA LYS A 78 2.59 2.33 27.69
C LYS A 78 2.09 3.71 28.13
N CYS A 79 0.81 4.00 27.95
CA CYS A 79 0.25 5.30 28.31
C CYS A 79 -0.07 5.36 29.80
N ASN A 80 0.35 6.46 30.45
CA ASN A 80 0.02 6.73 31.86
C ASN A 80 -1.48 6.97 32.09
N ILE A 81 -2.23 7.32 31.04
CA ILE A 81 -3.68 7.46 31.13
C ILE A 81 -4.29 6.06 31.15
N THR A 82 -4.76 5.60 32.29
CA THR A 82 -5.47 4.32 32.45
C THR A 82 -6.97 4.50 32.28
N ASP A 83 -7.50 5.63 32.75
CA ASP A 83 -8.92 5.89 32.85
C ASP A 83 -9.60 6.15 31.50
N ARG A 84 -10.93 6.03 31.50
CA ARG A 84 -11.75 6.36 30.33
C ARG A 84 -11.76 7.87 30.11
N ILE A 85 -11.34 8.29 28.91
CA ILE A 85 -11.44 9.68 28.48
C ILE A 85 -12.88 9.93 28.00
N PRO A 86 -13.64 10.87 28.61
CA PRO A 86 -15.05 11.07 28.29
C PRO A 86 -15.26 11.65 26.88
N ASN A 87 -14.35 12.51 26.42
CA ASN A 87 -14.41 13.12 25.09
C ASN A 87 -13.05 13.00 24.38
N PRO A 88 -12.68 11.80 23.90
CA PRO A 88 -11.37 11.57 23.31
C PRO A 88 -11.24 12.31 21.98
N LYS A 89 -10.01 12.75 21.67
CA LYS A 89 -9.66 13.34 20.38
C LYS A 89 -9.07 12.29 19.46
N CYS A 90 -9.60 12.18 18.25
CA CYS A 90 -9.10 11.25 17.25
C CYS A 90 -7.75 11.72 16.72
N ILE A 91 -6.73 10.87 16.85
CA ILE A 91 -5.38 11.19 16.38
C ILE A 91 -5.24 11.23 14.85
N ASN A 92 -6.19 10.65 14.11
CA ASN A 92 -6.12 10.60 12.65
C ASN A 92 -6.93 11.73 11.98
N CYS A 93 -8.10 12.10 12.51
CA CYS A 93 -8.93 13.18 11.93
C CYS A 93 -8.92 14.50 12.73
N GLY A 94 -8.43 14.48 13.96
CA GLY A 94 -8.36 15.64 14.86
C GLY A 94 -9.68 16.01 15.56
N GLU A 95 -10.79 15.33 15.27
CA GLU A 95 -12.10 15.63 15.87
C GLU A 95 -12.22 15.05 17.29
N ALA A 96 -12.99 15.72 18.14
CA ALA A 96 -13.36 15.21 19.45
C ALA A 96 -14.56 14.24 19.34
N GLY A 97 -14.81 13.47 20.40
CA GLY A 97 -15.94 12.56 20.54
C GLY A 97 -15.62 11.11 20.19
N HIS A 98 -14.46 10.83 19.59
CA HIS A 98 -14.06 9.48 19.22
C HIS A 98 -12.54 9.31 19.14
N VAL A 99 -12.11 8.04 19.20
CA VAL A 99 -10.72 7.62 18.97
C VAL A 99 -10.52 7.13 17.54
N ALA A 100 -9.27 7.04 17.06
CA ALA A 100 -8.97 6.59 15.69
C ALA A 100 -9.43 5.16 15.35
N SER A 101 -9.75 4.32 16.34
CA SER A 101 -10.34 2.99 16.09
C SER A 101 -11.83 3.06 15.73
N PHE A 102 -12.48 4.21 15.87
CA PHE A 102 -13.89 4.40 15.55
C PHE A 102 -14.13 4.32 14.04
N ARG A 103 -14.99 3.38 13.62
CA ARG A 103 -15.28 3.09 12.20
C ARG A 103 -16.08 4.17 11.48
N GLY A 104 -16.76 5.04 12.22
CA GLY A 104 -17.47 6.20 11.67
C GLY A 104 -16.60 7.43 11.46
N CYS A 105 -15.31 7.38 11.80
CA CYS A 105 -14.39 8.50 11.61
C CYS A 105 -14.24 8.83 10.11
N ARG A 106 -14.25 10.13 9.78
CA ARG A 106 -14.04 10.59 8.38
C ARG A 106 -12.69 10.17 7.79
N ALA A 107 -11.67 9.98 8.63
CA ALA A 107 -10.35 9.53 8.24
C ALA A 107 -10.21 7.99 8.27
N PHE A 108 -11.24 7.25 8.67
CA PHE A 108 -11.24 5.80 8.61
C PHE A 108 -11.33 5.34 7.15
N PRO A 109 -10.42 4.45 6.67
CA PRO A 109 -10.47 3.96 5.31
C PRO A 109 -11.78 3.26 5.02
N LYS A 110 -12.50 3.78 4.02
CA LYS A 110 -13.72 3.15 3.52
C LYS A 110 -13.31 2.15 2.44
N PRO A 111 -13.75 0.88 2.51
CA PRO A 111 -13.61 -0.02 1.39
C PRO A 111 -14.34 0.58 0.17
N SER A 112 -13.87 0.28 -1.04
CA SER A 112 -14.51 0.79 -2.27
C SER A 112 -15.98 0.36 -2.35
N PHE A 113 -16.82 1.10 -3.08
CA PHE A 113 -18.27 0.84 -3.21
C PHE A 113 -18.61 -0.61 -3.61
N THR A 114 -17.81 -1.24 -4.48
CA THR A 114 -17.96 -2.67 -4.86
C THR A 114 -17.80 -3.61 -3.67
N GLN A 115 -17.01 -3.20 -2.68
CA GLN A 115 -16.61 -3.97 -1.52
C GLN A 115 -17.46 -3.63 -0.28
N GLN A 116 -18.02 -2.41 -0.20
CA GLN A 116 -19.07 -2.05 0.76
C GLN A 116 -20.34 -2.87 0.55
N ASN A 117 -20.74 -3.12 -0.71
CA ASN A 117 -21.87 -3.98 -0.99
C ASN A 117 -21.65 -5.43 -0.52
N MET A 118 -20.42 -5.97 -0.56
CA MET A 118 -20.15 -7.30 0.01
C MET A 118 -20.23 -7.32 1.55
N LEU A 119 -19.67 -6.31 2.24
CA LEU A 119 -19.70 -6.24 3.70
C LEU A 119 -21.10 -5.91 4.25
N ASN A 120 -21.88 -5.09 3.54
CA ASN A 120 -23.27 -4.81 3.87
C ASN A 120 -24.16 -6.01 3.55
N ASN A 121 -23.91 -6.74 2.47
CA ASN A 121 -24.66 -7.95 2.11
C ASN A 121 -24.41 -9.05 3.16
N LEU A 122 -23.18 -9.24 3.65
CA LEU A 122 -22.89 -10.18 4.75
C LEU A 122 -23.57 -9.82 6.09
N ASN A 123 -23.79 -8.53 6.37
CA ASN A 123 -24.57 -8.09 7.54
C ASN A 123 -26.09 -8.04 7.29
N SER A 124 -26.52 -8.08 6.02
CA SER A 124 -27.92 -7.98 5.59
C SER A 124 -28.54 -9.34 5.23
N GLN A 125 -27.82 -10.46 5.32
CA GLN A 125 -28.38 -11.80 5.15
C GLN A 125 -29.26 -12.20 6.36
N GLN A 126 -30.36 -11.49 6.55
CA GLN A 126 -31.61 -12.20 6.78
C GLN A 126 -31.86 -13.00 5.50
N ARG A 127 -31.72 -14.32 5.62
CA ARG A 127 -31.78 -15.30 4.53
C ARG A 127 -33.01 -15.06 3.64
N THR A 128 -32.79 -14.66 2.40
CA THR A 128 -33.72 -14.98 1.31
C THR A 128 -32.88 -15.51 0.15
N LEU A 129 -32.85 -16.83 0.01
CA LEU A 129 -32.20 -17.52 -1.09
C LEU A 129 -32.88 -17.09 -2.40
N ASN A 130 -32.13 -16.45 -3.31
CA ASN A 130 -32.58 -16.22 -4.68
C ASN A 130 -31.73 -17.08 -5.62
N THR A 131 -32.36 -18.09 -6.22
CA THR A 131 -31.76 -19.23 -6.93
C THR A 131 -31.32 -18.95 -8.37
N ASN A 132 -31.17 -17.68 -8.79
CA ASN A 132 -30.96 -17.34 -10.20
C ASN A 132 -29.63 -16.64 -10.55
N ALA A 133 -28.58 -16.74 -9.72
CA ALA A 133 -27.34 -15.97 -9.92
C ALA A 133 -26.32 -16.56 -10.92
N ASN A 134 -26.55 -17.75 -11.49
CA ASN A 134 -25.62 -18.33 -12.47
C ASN A 134 -25.99 -17.93 -13.90
N ARG A 135 -25.51 -16.76 -14.33
CA ARG A 135 -25.28 -16.49 -15.76
C ARG A 135 -23.80 -16.20 -15.98
N VAL A 136 -23.08 -17.23 -16.44
CA VAL A 136 -21.72 -17.12 -16.94
C VAL A 136 -21.74 -16.22 -18.18
N ARG A 137 -20.92 -15.16 -18.19
CA ARG A 137 -20.64 -14.38 -19.40
C ARG A 137 -19.30 -14.84 -19.96
N ASP A 138 -19.32 -15.41 -21.14
CA ASP A 138 -18.11 -15.75 -21.88
C ASP A 138 -17.41 -14.48 -22.39
N ASN A 139 -16.07 -14.48 -22.36
CA ASN A 139 -15.13 -13.42 -22.80
C ASN A 139 -14.54 -12.46 -21.74
N PHE A 140 -14.30 -12.91 -20.50
CA PHE A 140 -13.46 -12.14 -19.55
C PHE A 140 -12.04 -12.71 -19.48
N SER A 141 -11.05 -11.97 -20.02
CA SER A 141 -9.63 -12.36 -19.96
C SER A 141 -8.98 -11.99 -18.63
N TYR A 142 -8.23 -12.94 -18.04
CA TYR A 142 -7.58 -12.85 -16.73
C TYR A 142 -6.66 -11.62 -16.57
N SER A 143 -6.07 -11.14 -17.66
CA SER A 143 -5.14 -10.00 -17.65
C SER A 143 -5.79 -8.66 -17.27
N ARG A 144 -7.12 -8.50 -17.38
CA ARG A 144 -7.81 -7.30 -16.88
C ARG A 144 -8.04 -7.26 -15.37
N ALA A 145 -7.97 -8.40 -14.68
CA ALA A 145 -8.18 -8.48 -13.23
C ALA A 145 -6.93 -8.02 -12.43
N LEU A 146 -5.78 -7.89 -13.08
CA LEU A 146 -4.47 -7.68 -12.44
C LEU A 146 -3.77 -6.36 -12.78
N ASN A 147 -4.48 -5.35 -13.29
CA ASN A 147 -3.90 -4.00 -13.48
C ASN A 147 -4.24 -3.06 -12.32
N PRO A 148 -3.36 -2.88 -11.31
CA PRO A 148 -3.43 -1.77 -10.37
C PRO A 148 -2.42 -0.68 -10.76
N HIS A 149 -2.89 0.48 -11.23
CA HIS A 149 -2.16 1.75 -11.03
C HIS A 149 -3.12 2.95 -11.07
N PRO A 150 -2.82 4.09 -10.39
CA PRO A 150 -1.55 4.47 -9.76
C PRO A 150 -1.56 4.53 -8.22
N GLN A 151 -0.34 4.44 -7.67
CA GLN A 151 0.01 4.64 -6.26
C GLN A 151 -0.74 5.85 -5.65
N GLN A 152 -1.57 5.59 -4.63
CA GLN A 152 -2.08 6.65 -3.76
C GLN A 152 -1.02 6.92 -2.67
N GLU A 153 -0.36 8.08 -2.74
CA GLU A 153 0.46 8.59 -1.64
C GLU A 153 -0.37 8.70 -0.36
N MET A 154 0.17 8.16 0.74
CA MET A 154 -0.52 7.96 2.01
C MET A 154 -0.19 9.04 3.06
N VAL A 155 -0.04 10.29 2.66
CA VAL A 155 0.09 11.43 3.58
C VAL A 155 -1.14 12.34 3.42
N PRO A 156 -1.91 12.62 4.48
CA PRO A 156 -2.95 13.64 4.41
C PRO A 156 -2.33 15.02 4.15
N ARG A 157 -2.86 15.76 3.18
CA ARG A 157 -2.61 17.20 3.04
C ARG A 157 -3.11 17.89 4.32
N ASN A 158 -2.21 18.53 5.04
CA ASN A 158 -2.48 19.23 6.28
C ASN A 158 -3.51 20.37 6.06
N PRO A 159 -4.63 20.43 6.79
CA PRO A 159 -5.46 21.63 6.83
C PRO A 159 -4.91 22.58 7.91
N SER A 160 -4.36 23.71 7.48
CA SER A 160 -4.14 24.85 8.35
C SER A 160 -4.51 26.11 7.57
N ILE A 161 -5.62 26.74 7.98
CA ILE A 161 -6.07 28.05 7.52
C ILE A 161 -5.28 29.13 8.28
N GLU A 162 -4.75 30.08 7.51
CA GLU A 162 -4.44 31.48 7.84
C GLU A 162 -3.72 31.77 9.16
N ASN A 163 -2.39 31.73 9.11
CA ASN A 163 -1.56 32.91 9.43
C ASN A 163 -0.09 32.53 9.27
N SER A 164 0.42 32.71 8.05
CA SER A 164 1.84 32.93 7.81
C SER A 164 1.90 33.81 6.58
N GLN A 165 2.63 34.91 6.69
CA GLN A 165 2.83 35.89 5.62
C GLN A 165 3.14 35.20 4.28
N PRO A 166 2.63 35.73 3.16
CA PRO A 166 2.96 35.19 1.84
C PRO A 166 4.47 35.33 1.65
N VAL A 167 5.17 34.20 1.60
CA VAL A 167 6.43 34.15 0.87
C VAL A 167 6.00 34.05 -0.58
N ASP A 168 5.95 35.19 -1.25
CA ASP A 168 5.81 35.28 -2.69
C ASP A 168 6.97 34.52 -3.33
N ILE A 169 6.76 33.22 -3.61
CA ILE A 169 7.57 32.51 -4.58
C ILE A 169 7.07 33.03 -5.93
N PRO A 170 7.90 33.77 -6.70
CA PRO A 170 7.47 34.32 -7.97
C PRO A 170 6.94 33.18 -8.84
N THR A 171 5.76 33.34 -9.43
CA THR A 171 5.17 32.39 -10.41
C THR A 171 6.14 32.03 -11.54
N ASN A 172 7.14 32.89 -11.76
CA ASN A 172 8.26 32.67 -12.66
C ASN A 172 9.09 31.45 -12.26
N THR A 173 9.36 31.18 -10.98
CA THR A 173 10.27 30.08 -10.58
C THR A 173 9.71 28.69 -10.88
N PHE A 174 8.39 28.49 -10.73
CA PHE A 174 7.77 27.22 -11.10
C PHE A 174 7.77 27.03 -12.62
N LYS A 175 7.54 28.12 -13.35
CA LYS A 175 7.60 28.11 -14.82
C LYS A 175 9.03 27.83 -15.30
N ASP A 176 10.03 28.45 -14.70
CA ASP A 176 11.46 28.24 -14.98
C ASP A 176 11.88 26.79 -14.69
N MET A 177 11.34 26.17 -13.63
CA MET A 177 11.58 24.75 -13.36
C MET A 177 10.98 23.85 -14.43
N VAL A 178 9.75 24.12 -14.87
CA VAL A 178 9.08 23.34 -15.91
C VAL A 178 9.78 23.50 -17.26
N GLU A 179 10.20 24.71 -17.59
CA GLU A 179 11.00 25.00 -18.80
C GLU A 179 12.37 24.31 -18.73
N GLY A 180 13.05 24.35 -17.58
CA GLY A 180 14.31 23.65 -17.35
C GLY A 180 14.19 22.13 -17.50
N LEU A 181 13.09 21.54 -17.03
CA LEU A 181 12.81 20.10 -17.22
C LEU A 181 12.51 19.75 -18.68
N ALA A 182 11.88 20.66 -19.44
CA ALA A 182 11.60 20.46 -20.86
C ALA A 182 12.89 20.48 -21.70
N GLU A 183 13.80 21.43 -21.44
CA GLU A 183 15.12 21.48 -22.10
C GLU A 183 15.99 20.28 -21.72
N LEU A 184 15.97 19.87 -20.45
CA LEU A 184 16.68 18.66 -20.01
C LEU A 184 16.17 17.42 -20.74
N LYS A 185 14.86 17.29 -20.92
CA LYS A 185 14.26 16.18 -21.68
C LYS A 185 14.72 16.18 -23.13
N LYS A 186 14.78 17.34 -23.78
CA LYS A 186 15.26 17.48 -25.17
C LYS A 186 16.73 17.08 -25.28
N LEU A 187 17.57 17.53 -24.36
CA LEU A 187 18.99 17.17 -24.31
C LEU A 187 19.19 15.65 -24.13
N MET A 188 18.39 15.02 -23.27
CA MET A 188 18.46 13.55 -23.06
C MET A 188 18.00 12.76 -24.29
N GLN A 189 17.12 13.33 -25.12
CA GLN A 189 16.71 12.72 -26.39
C GLN A 189 17.78 12.88 -27.47
N GLU A 190 18.46 14.04 -27.50
CA GLU A 190 19.55 14.31 -28.44
C GLU A 190 20.82 13.50 -28.10
N PHE A 191 21.06 13.18 -26.83
CA PHE A 191 22.22 12.43 -26.37
C PHE A 191 21.81 11.27 -25.44
N PRO A 192 21.34 10.14 -25.98
CA PRO A 192 20.85 9.01 -25.18
C PRO A 192 21.93 8.39 -24.29
N ASN A 193 23.20 8.52 -24.69
CA ASN A 193 24.36 7.98 -23.96
C ASN A 193 24.82 8.89 -22.80
N LEU A 194 24.28 10.10 -22.69
CA LEU A 194 24.69 11.08 -21.68
C LEU A 194 24.51 10.56 -20.25
N PHE A 195 23.41 9.84 -19.99
CA PHE A 195 23.15 9.30 -18.65
C PHE A 195 24.17 8.23 -18.24
N SER A 196 24.53 7.34 -19.17
CA SER A 196 25.56 6.31 -18.95
C SER A 196 26.93 6.95 -18.73
N ALA A 197 27.26 7.97 -19.51
CA ALA A 197 28.50 8.72 -19.36
C ALA A 197 28.60 9.45 -18.02
N LEU A 198 27.52 10.09 -17.53
CA LEU A 198 27.48 10.71 -16.21
C LEU A 198 27.70 9.69 -15.07
N LYS A 199 27.18 8.47 -15.23
CA LYS A 199 27.40 7.37 -14.29
C LYS A 199 28.85 6.90 -14.30
N GLU A 200 29.49 6.79 -15.46
CA GLU A 200 30.89 6.39 -15.62
C GLU A 200 31.87 7.47 -15.15
N LEU A 201 31.53 8.75 -15.31
CA LEU A 201 32.29 9.88 -14.80
C LEU A 201 32.42 9.86 -13.28
N LYS A 202 31.43 9.31 -12.56
CA LYS A 202 31.48 9.16 -11.10
C LYS A 202 32.63 8.25 -10.64
N SER A 203 33.01 7.28 -11.47
CA SER A 203 34.09 6.32 -11.19
C SER A 203 35.44 6.71 -11.83
N ALA A 204 35.45 7.67 -12.75
CA ALA A 204 36.66 8.06 -13.47
C ALA A 204 37.57 8.96 -12.62
N THR A 205 38.81 8.52 -12.40
CA THR A 205 39.83 9.24 -11.61
C THR A 205 40.79 10.04 -12.49
N SER A 206 41.07 9.57 -13.71
CA SER A 206 41.97 10.23 -14.67
C SER A 206 41.26 11.24 -15.56
N SER A 207 41.93 12.36 -15.87
CA SER A 207 41.43 13.39 -16.77
C SER A 207 41.25 12.88 -18.22
N ALA A 208 42.11 11.96 -18.67
CA ALA A 208 41.98 11.36 -20.00
C ALA A 208 40.73 10.46 -20.11
N ASP A 209 40.43 9.71 -19.05
CA ASP A 209 39.25 8.84 -19.00
C ASP A 209 37.97 9.68 -19.02
N LYS A 210 37.93 10.77 -18.24
CA LYS A 210 36.80 11.72 -18.25
C LYS A 210 36.55 12.31 -19.64
N LEU A 211 37.61 12.67 -20.36
CA LEU A 211 37.51 13.19 -21.73
C LEU A 211 36.97 12.11 -22.70
N SER A 212 37.45 10.88 -22.60
CA SER A 212 36.98 9.78 -23.45
C SER A 212 35.51 9.43 -23.21
N ILE A 213 35.05 9.48 -21.95
CA ILE A 213 33.66 9.21 -21.57
C ILE A 213 32.74 10.30 -22.12
N LEU A 214 33.17 11.56 -22.04
CA LEU A 214 32.41 12.68 -22.60
C LEU A 214 32.34 12.62 -24.13
N MET A 215 33.42 12.28 -24.83
CA MET A 215 33.39 12.14 -26.30
C MET A 215 32.36 11.08 -26.74
N LYS A 216 32.38 9.90 -26.09
CA LYS A 216 31.40 8.83 -26.35
C LYS A 216 29.95 9.23 -26.02
N ALA A 217 29.75 10.14 -25.07
CA ALA A 217 28.43 10.62 -24.69
C ALA A 217 27.77 11.48 -25.78
N PHE A 218 28.59 12.22 -26.54
CA PHE A 218 28.17 13.14 -27.58
C PHE A 218 28.26 12.54 -29.00
N ASP A 219 28.86 11.36 -29.14
CA ASP A 219 28.88 10.61 -30.39
C ASP A 219 27.48 10.05 -30.71
N ASN A 220 26.73 10.79 -31.52
CA ASN A 220 25.39 10.44 -32.02
C ASN A 220 25.40 9.33 -33.09
N SER A 221 26.40 8.45 -33.10
CA SER A 221 26.38 7.28 -33.98
C SER A 221 25.25 6.36 -33.51
N GLY A 222 24.08 6.53 -34.11
CA GLY A 222 22.89 5.77 -33.82
C GLY A 222 23.21 4.29 -33.81
N THR A 223 23.09 3.67 -32.65
CA THR A 223 22.95 2.22 -32.57
C THR A 223 21.57 1.90 -33.12
N SER A 224 21.47 1.84 -34.45
CA SER A 224 20.48 1.04 -35.13
C SER A 224 20.62 -0.38 -34.62
N VAL A 225 19.76 -0.76 -33.67
CA VAL A 225 19.58 -2.14 -33.26
C VAL A 225 18.99 -2.87 -34.48
N SER A 226 19.85 -3.57 -35.21
CA SER A 226 19.48 -4.63 -36.14
C SER A 226 19.58 -5.97 -35.41
N GLY A 227 18.54 -6.79 -35.51
CA GLY A 227 18.54 -8.21 -35.13
C GLY A 227 17.69 -8.53 -33.91
#